data_AF-A0A8H5U066-F1
#
_entry.id   AF-A0A8H5U066-F1
#
_cell.length_a   1.000
_cell.length_b   1.000
_cell.length_c   1.000
_cell.angle_alpha   90.00
_cell.angle_beta   90.00
_cell.angle_gamma   90.00
#
_symmetry.space_group_name_H-M   'P 1'
#
loop_
_entity.id
_entity.type
_entity.pdbx_description
1 polymer ?
#
loop_
_entity_poly.entity_id
_entity_poly.type
_entity_poly.pdbx_seq_one_letter_code
_entity_poly.pdbx_strand_id
1 'polypeptide(L)'
;MATSNKNPKRIAELHESEITVPWCDEYEKMISGMNFNSNKEEEQRDYKLLAMKKLRSFNDDSIPNGSTIVSLKARRMAVAKGMLGKLGEAVNIEPPFFMTWGCNIFIGKNVYINRDVTICDNALVSIGDGVLIGPGVLICTATHPVDMQGRREVKGTSVALPIRLEPECWIGARATILPGVTIGRGATVAAGAVVGKDVAPETLKPEGDRAAIQQLASWKTMSQERTDLAMTQECFDHTSLADFGSFENWQINLGLEEVSAS
;
A
#
# COMPACT_ATOMS: atom_id res chain seq x y z
N MET A 1 3.22 21.76 8.57
CA MET A 1 3.74 22.26 9.87
C MET A 1 3.10 21.45 10.98
N ALA A 2 3.82 21.21 12.08
CA ALA A 2 3.30 20.51 13.25
C ALA A 2 2.15 21.31 13.88
N THR A 3 1.12 20.62 14.39
CA THR A 3 0.09 21.26 15.21
C THR A 3 0.58 21.43 16.65
N SER A 4 0.02 22.40 17.37
CA SER A 4 0.33 22.64 18.79
C SER A 4 -0.62 21.91 19.75
N ASN A 5 -1.76 21.41 19.26
CA ASN A 5 -2.80 20.79 20.06
C ASN A 5 -3.16 19.39 19.54
N LYS A 6 -3.57 18.52 20.46
CA LYS A 6 -4.13 17.21 20.12
C LYS A 6 -5.36 17.37 19.23
N ASN A 7 -5.52 16.47 18.27
CA ASN A 7 -6.63 16.46 17.34
C ASN A 7 -7.63 15.36 17.76
N PRO A 8 -8.73 15.70 18.45
CA PRO A 8 -9.66 14.70 18.98
C PRO A 8 -10.33 13.88 17.88
N LYS A 9 -10.50 14.42 16.66
CA LYS A 9 -11.07 13.68 15.54
C LYS A 9 -10.16 12.54 15.08
N ARG A 10 -8.86 12.84 14.90
CA ARG A 10 -7.87 11.82 14.50
C ARG A 10 -7.68 10.75 15.56
N ILE A 11 -7.71 11.14 16.83
CA ILE A 11 -7.65 10.19 17.95
C ILE A 11 -8.90 9.29 17.94
N ALA A 12 -10.09 9.86 17.77
CA ALA A 12 -11.35 9.12 17.68
C ALA A 12 -11.36 8.14 16.50
N GLU A 13 -10.89 8.54 15.32
CA GLU A 13 -10.76 7.64 14.15
C GLU A 13 -9.90 6.42 14.48
N LEU A 14 -8.79 6.61 15.20
CA LEU A 14 -7.89 5.51 15.54
C LEU A 14 -8.41 4.62 16.67
N HIS A 15 -9.30 5.12 17.53
CA HIS A 15 -10.02 4.26 18.49
C HIS A 15 -10.87 3.18 17.83
N GLU A 16 -11.16 3.30 16.53
CA GLU A 16 -11.82 2.25 15.78
C GLU A 16 -10.88 1.08 15.41
N SER A 17 -9.59 1.14 15.75
CA SER A 17 -8.66 0.03 15.58
C SER A 17 -9.19 -1.21 16.31
N GLU A 18 -9.26 -2.33 15.60
CA GLU A 18 -9.72 -3.63 16.08
C GLU A 18 -8.64 -4.39 16.87
N ILE A 19 -7.42 -3.84 16.92
CA ILE A 19 -6.32 -4.33 17.73
C ILE A 19 -5.88 -3.29 18.76
N THR A 20 -5.12 -3.73 19.76
CA THR A 20 -4.53 -2.84 20.76
C THR A 20 -3.69 -1.74 20.09
N VAL A 21 -3.79 -0.54 20.66
CA VAL A 21 -3.04 0.66 20.30
C VAL A 21 -2.25 1.10 21.54
N PRO A 22 -0.98 1.52 21.42
CA PRO A 22 -0.15 1.93 22.56
C PRO A 22 -0.46 3.36 22.98
N TRP A 23 -1.67 3.58 23.50
CA TRP A 23 -2.12 4.89 23.96
C TRP A 23 -1.23 5.41 25.09
N CYS A 24 -0.58 6.53 24.81
CA CYS A 24 0.16 7.35 25.75
C CYS A 24 0.22 8.78 25.21
N ASP A 25 0.70 9.74 26.01
CA ASP A 25 0.71 11.15 25.60
C ASP A 25 1.49 11.40 24.29
N GLU A 26 2.65 10.78 24.13
CA GLU A 26 3.45 10.91 22.89
C GLU A 26 2.78 10.24 21.69
N TYR A 27 2.03 9.17 21.91
CA TYR A 27 1.28 8.51 20.84
C TYR A 27 0.08 9.36 20.40
N GLU A 28 -0.64 9.99 21.33
CA GLU A 28 -1.71 10.93 20.98
C GLU A 28 -1.18 12.15 20.22
N LYS A 29 -0.02 12.68 20.63
CA LYS A 29 0.69 13.75 19.87
C LYS A 29 1.01 13.30 18.45
N MET A 30 1.54 12.08 18.31
CA MET A 30 1.92 11.49 17.03
C MET A 30 0.74 11.47 16.05
N ILE A 31 -0.38 10.87 16.45
CA ILE A 31 -1.58 10.75 15.61
C ILE A 31 -2.23 12.11 15.34
N SER A 32 -2.05 13.06 16.25
CA SER A 32 -2.57 14.43 16.11
C SER A 32 -1.81 15.29 15.10
N GLY A 33 -0.63 14.84 14.64
CA GLY A 33 0.27 15.64 13.80
C GLY A 33 1.04 16.72 14.57
N MET A 34 1.20 16.51 15.88
CA MET A 34 2.12 17.30 16.70
C MET A 34 3.54 16.75 16.58
N ASN A 35 4.52 17.50 17.10
CA ASN A 35 5.84 16.93 17.33
C ASN A 35 5.75 15.82 18.38
N PHE A 36 6.30 14.65 18.08
CA PHE A 36 6.28 13.49 18.95
C PHE A 36 7.63 12.76 18.97
N ASN A 37 7.94 12.10 20.07
CA ASN A 37 9.00 11.11 20.16
C ASN A 37 8.39 9.70 20.16
N SER A 38 8.77 8.87 19.19
CA SER A 38 8.18 7.53 19.01
C SER A 38 8.76 6.44 19.93
N ASN A 39 9.71 6.78 20.80
CA ASN A 39 10.44 5.84 21.66
C ASN A 39 10.52 6.30 23.12
N LYS A 40 9.86 7.41 23.47
CA LYS A 40 10.01 8.03 24.80
C LYS A 40 9.27 7.26 25.87
N GLU A 41 8.04 6.85 25.59
CA GLU A 41 7.20 6.13 26.56
C GLU A 41 7.41 4.61 26.46
N GLU A 42 7.18 3.88 27.56
CA GLU A 42 7.40 2.43 27.62
C GLU A 42 6.41 1.66 26.75
N GLU A 43 5.15 2.09 26.76
CA GLU A 43 4.05 1.54 25.96
C GLU A 43 4.37 1.55 24.47
N GLN A 44 5.04 2.61 24.00
CA GLN A 44 5.50 2.73 22.62
C GLN A 44 6.57 1.67 22.29
N ARG A 45 7.56 1.50 23.17
CA ARG A 45 8.68 0.57 22.95
C ARG A 45 8.22 -0.89 22.99
N ASP A 46 7.40 -1.23 23.98
CA ASP A 46 6.84 -2.57 24.14
C ASP A 46 5.97 -2.95 22.95
N TYR A 47 5.14 -2.01 22.50
CA TYR A 47 4.29 -2.23 21.34
C TYR A 47 5.08 -2.38 20.06
N LYS A 48 6.14 -1.57 19.83
CA LYS A 48 7.02 -1.76 18.68
C LYS A 48 7.64 -3.15 18.67
N LEU A 49 8.07 -3.67 19.82
CA LEU A 49 8.58 -5.04 19.92
C LEU A 49 7.51 -6.07 19.56
N LEU A 50 6.27 -5.88 20.03
CA LEU A 50 5.14 -6.73 19.65
C LEU A 50 4.87 -6.68 18.14
N ALA A 51 4.83 -5.49 17.54
CA ALA A 51 4.61 -5.29 16.10
C ALA A 51 5.71 -5.96 15.27
N MET A 52 6.98 -5.83 15.66
CA MET A 52 8.11 -6.49 15.00
C MET A 52 8.00 -8.01 15.03
N LYS A 53 7.57 -8.61 16.16
CA LYS A 53 7.35 -10.06 16.27
C LYS A 53 6.23 -10.53 15.33
N LYS A 54 5.12 -9.80 15.27
CA LYS A 54 4.00 -10.10 14.37
C LYS A 54 4.40 -9.97 12.90
N LEU A 55 5.10 -8.88 12.55
CA LEU A 55 5.60 -8.65 11.19
C LEU A 55 6.57 -9.76 10.74
N ARG A 56 7.47 -10.20 11.63
CA ARG A 56 8.36 -11.34 11.35
C ARG A 56 7.57 -12.61 11.08
N SER A 57 6.51 -12.88 11.86
CA SER A 57 5.64 -14.03 11.62
C SER A 57 4.83 -13.92 10.33
N PHE A 58 4.47 -12.70 9.91
CA PHE A 58 3.76 -12.46 8.66
C PHE A 58 4.67 -12.69 7.44
N ASN A 59 5.92 -12.22 7.52
CA ASN A 59 6.95 -12.35 6.49
C ASN A 59 7.66 -13.71 6.49
N ASP A 60 7.22 -14.68 7.29
CA ASP A 60 7.76 -16.04 7.25
C ASP A 60 7.46 -16.67 5.87
N ASP A 61 8.53 -16.95 5.13
CA ASP A 61 8.52 -17.48 3.77
C ASP A 61 8.61 -19.01 3.74
N SER A 62 8.54 -19.69 4.89
CA SER A 62 8.49 -21.14 4.97
C SER A 62 7.28 -21.71 4.23
N ILE A 63 7.53 -22.76 3.43
CA ILE A 63 6.51 -23.51 2.69
C ILE A 63 6.51 -24.96 3.21
N PRO A 64 5.70 -25.28 4.24
CA PRO A 64 5.57 -26.64 4.73
C PRO A 64 5.07 -27.62 3.65
N ASN A 65 5.52 -28.87 3.70
CA ASN A 65 5.02 -29.93 2.82
C ASN A 65 3.49 -30.04 2.90
N GLY A 66 2.83 -30.20 1.75
CA GLY A 66 1.37 -30.26 1.65
C GLY A 66 0.67 -28.90 1.69
N SER A 67 1.42 -27.79 1.73
CA SER A 67 0.83 -26.45 1.60
C SER A 67 0.23 -26.22 0.21
N THR A 68 -0.86 -25.46 0.16
CA THR A 68 -1.45 -24.92 -1.07
C THR A 68 -1.33 -23.40 -1.07
N ILE A 69 -1.51 -22.76 -2.22
CA ILE A 69 -1.55 -21.28 -2.29
C ILE A 69 -2.63 -20.71 -1.37
N VAL A 70 -3.78 -21.40 -1.27
CA VAL A 70 -4.89 -21.02 -0.39
C VAL A 70 -4.49 -21.12 1.09
N SER A 71 -3.84 -22.22 1.50
CA SER A 71 -3.42 -22.38 2.91
C SER A 71 -2.32 -21.39 3.30
N LEU A 72 -1.38 -21.10 2.39
CA LEU A 72 -0.35 -20.07 2.60
C LEU A 72 -0.96 -18.68 2.72
N LYS A 73 -1.92 -18.33 1.85
CA LYS A 73 -2.66 -17.07 1.95
C LYS A 73 -3.41 -16.98 3.28
N ALA A 74 -4.17 -18.01 3.64
CA ALA A 74 -4.94 -18.04 4.89
C ALA A 74 -4.05 -17.86 6.13
N ARG A 75 -2.90 -18.56 6.17
CA ARG A 75 -1.90 -18.42 7.23
C ARG A 75 -1.42 -16.97 7.38
N ARG A 76 -1.01 -16.33 6.28
CA ARG A 76 -0.54 -14.94 6.30
C ARG A 76 -1.64 -13.96 6.72
N MET A 77 -2.84 -14.10 6.15
CA MET A 77 -3.94 -13.20 6.46
C MET A 77 -4.44 -13.33 7.91
N ALA A 78 -4.33 -14.52 8.52
CA ALA A 78 -4.59 -14.71 9.94
C ALA A 78 -3.61 -13.91 10.82
N VAL A 79 -2.33 -13.85 10.46
CA VAL A 79 -1.35 -13.00 11.15
C VAL A 79 -1.63 -11.52 10.90
N ALA A 80 -1.96 -11.14 9.65
CA ALA A 80 -2.27 -9.75 9.29
C ALA A 80 -3.43 -9.18 10.12
N LYS A 81 -4.49 -9.96 10.36
CA LYS A 81 -5.62 -9.56 11.20
C LYS A 81 -5.21 -9.20 12.63
N GLY A 82 -4.17 -9.82 13.15
CA GLY A 82 -3.64 -9.52 14.48
C GLY A 82 -2.66 -8.35 14.53
N MET A 83 -2.24 -7.80 13.39
CA MET A 83 -1.19 -6.76 13.33
C MET A 83 -1.64 -5.44 12.70
N LEU A 84 -2.76 -5.44 11.97
CA LEU A 84 -3.30 -4.24 11.30
C LEU A 84 -4.50 -3.68 12.07
N GLY A 85 -4.64 -2.35 12.07
CA GLY A 85 -5.70 -1.63 12.78
C GLY A 85 -7.10 -2.03 12.33
N LYS A 86 -7.32 -2.15 11.02
CA LYS A 86 -8.53 -2.74 10.44
C LYS A 86 -8.18 -3.51 9.19
N LEU A 87 -8.89 -4.62 8.97
CA LEU A 87 -8.68 -5.47 7.81
C LEU A 87 -10.02 -5.98 7.28
N GLY A 88 -10.46 -5.42 6.15
CA GLY A 88 -11.68 -5.84 5.49
C GLY A 88 -11.62 -7.23 4.85
N GLU A 89 -12.73 -7.61 4.24
CA GLU A 89 -12.92 -8.90 3.58
C GLU A 89 -12.15 -8.96 2.25
N ALA A 90 -11.80 -10.18 1.83
CA ALA A 90 -11.16 -10.47 0.55
C ALA A 90 -9.85 -9.70 0.29
N VAL A 91 -9.16 -9.25 1.34
CA VAL A 91 -7.84 -8.62 1.24
C VAL A 91 -6.76 -9.67 0.99
N ASN A 92 -5.77 -9.32 0.18
CA ASN A 92 -4.53 -10.08 0.03
C ASN A 92 -3.31 -9.17 0.17
N ILE A 93 -2.36 -9.58 1.00
CA ILE A 93 -1.07 -8.90 1.17
C ILE A 93 0.02 -9.92 0.88
N GLU A 94 0.87 -9.61 -0.10
CA GLU A 94 2.01 -10.43 -0.47
C GLU A 94 3.23 -10.08 0.41
N PRO A 95 3.95 -11.09 0.94
CA PRO A 95 5.20 -10.86 1.64
C PRO A 95 6.37 -10.64 0.65
N PRO A 96 7.45 -9.94 1.05
CA PRO A 96 7.57 -9.27 2.34
C PRO A 96 6.76 -7.96 2.37
N PHE A 97 6.23 -7.64 3.55
CA PHE A 97 5.54 -6.39 3.86
C PHE A 97 6.26 -5.71 5.02
N PHE A 98 6.24 -4.38 5.08
CA PHE A 98 6.89 -3.62 6.14
C PHE A 98 5.94 -2.58 6.74
N MET A 99 5.94 -2.45 8.06
CA MET A 99 5.13 -1.47 8.79
C MET A 99 5.87 -0.95 10.02
N THR A 100 5.46 0.22 10.55
CA THR A 100 6.02 0.77 11.79
C THR A 100 5.22 0.35 13.02
N TRP A 101 3.90 0.51 12.99
CA TRP A 101 2.99 0.20 14.10
C TRP A 101 1.97 -0.86 13.74
N GLY A 102 1.43 -0.83 12.52
CA GLY A 102 0.36 -1.71 12.05
C GLY A 102 -1.03 -1.27 12.51
N CYS A 103 -1.22 -0.92 13.79
CA CYS A 103 -2.51 -0.45 14.31
C CYS A 103 -3.03 0.84 13.67
N ASN A 104 -2.19 1.60 12.97
CA ASN A 104 -2.61 2.82 12.26
C ASN A 104 -3.01 2.56 10.80
N ILE A 105 -2.98 1.30 10.35
CA ILE A 105 -3.28 0.93 8.97
C ILE A 105 -4.69 0.35 8.91
N PHE A 106 -5.59 1.06 8.24
CA PHE A 106 -6.97 0.65 8.06
C PHE A 106 -7.20 0.28 6.60
N ILE A 107 -7.57 -0.97 6.36
CA ILE A 107 -7.77 -1.51 5.02
C ILE A 107 -9.24 -1.90 4.83
N GLY A 108 -9.86 -1.41 3.77
CA GLY A 108 -11.19 -1.78 3.32
C GLY A 108 -11.27 -3.19 2.73
N LYS A 109 -12.26 -3.42 1.88
CA LYS A 109 -12.56 -4.71 1.25
C LYS A 109 -11.92 -4.83 -0.13
N ASN A 110 -11.70 -6.06 -0.60
CA ASN A 110 -11.22 -6.35 -1.96
C ASN A 110 -9.90 -5.64 -2.33
N VAL A 111 -9.02 -5.44 -1.35
CA VAL A 111 -7.72 -4.76 -1.53
C VAL A 111 -6.63 -5.78 -1.88
N TYR A 112 -5.76 -5.42 -2.82
CA TYR A 112 -4.56 -6.19 -3.13
C TYR A 112 -3.29 -5.36 -2.89
N ILE A 113 -2.40 -5.86 -2.03
CA ILE A 113 -1.10 -5.25 -1.75
C ILE A 113 -0.01 -6.21 -2.20
N ASN A 114 0.81 -5.77 -3.16
CA ASN A 114 1.88 -6.57 -3.73
C ASN A 114 3.14 -6.58 -2.82
N ARG A 115 4.18 -7.31 -3.25
CA ARG A 115 5.41 -7.53 -2.49
C ARG A 115 6.19 -6.25 -2.26
N ASP A 116 7.04 -6.26 -1.23
CA ASP A 116 7.99 -5.20 -0.89
C ASP A 116 7.33 -3.85 -0.56
N VAL A 117 6.04 -3.85 -0.21
CA VAL A 117 5.34 -2.63 0.19
C VAL A 117 5.73 -2.24 1.62
N THR A 118 6.03 -0.96 1.80
CA THR A 118 6.38 -0.38 3.10
C THR A 118 5.39 0.70 3.47
N ILE A 119 4.80 0.59 4.66
CA ILE A 119 3.90 1.60 5.23
C ILE A 119 4.48 2.14 6.54
N CYS A 120 5.05 3.34 6.50
CA CYS A 120 5.49 4.06 7.70
C CYS A 120 4.28 4.79 8.31
N ASP A 121 3.52 4.09 9.14
CA ASP A 121 2.22 4.48 9.68
C ASP A 121 2.32 5.22 11.03
N ASN A 122 3.11 6.29 11.10
CA ASN A 122 3.13 7.20 12.26
C ASN A 122 1.90 8.11 12.35
N ALA A 123 0.99 8.06 11.39
CA ALA A 123 -0.36 8.59 11.47
C ALA A 123 -1.29 7.60 10.77
N LEU A 124 -2.60 7.83 10.85
CA LEU A 124 -3.59 6.98 10.20
C LEU A 124 -3.32 6.86 8.69
N VAL A 125 -3.26 5.63 8.19
CA VAL A 125 -3.25 5.29 6.77
C VAL A 125 -4.55 4.58 6.46
N SER A 126 -5.43 5.24 5.71
CA SER A 126 -6.72 4.68 5.28
C SER A 126 -6.61 4.20 3.83
N ILE A 127 -6.87 2.93 3.60
CA ILE A 127 -6.90 2.30 2.27
C ILE A 127 -8.34 1.87 1.99
N GLY A 128 -8.98 2.52 1.03
CA GLY A 128 -10.37 2.26 0.65
C GLY A 128 -10.58 0.92 -0.03
N ASP A 129 -11.84 0.60 -0.29
CA ASP A 129 -12.23 -0.63 -0.96
C ASP A 129 -11.70 -0.70 -2.40
N GLY A 130 -11.36 -1.89 -2.88
CA GLY A 130 -10.94 -2.13 -4.27
C GLY A 130 -9.56 -1.55 -4.63
N VAL A 131 -8.82 -0.98 -3.67
CA VAL A 131 -7.50 -0.40 -3.95
C VAL A 131 -6.49 -1.48 -4.34
N LEU A 132 -5.72 -1.21 -5.39
CA LEU A 132 -4.61 -2.04 -5.86
C LEU A 132 -3.28 -1.33 -5.62
N ILE A 133 -2.35 -1.96 -4.90
CA ILE A 133 -1.02 -1.41 -4.60
C ILE A 133 0.04 -2.29 -5.25
N GLY A 134 0.79 -1.71 -6.18
CA GLY A 134 1.89 -2.33 -6.90
C GLY A 134 3.10 -2.64 -6.01
N PRO A 135 4.06 -3.43 -6.52
CA PRO A 135 5.19 -3.89 -5.73
C PRO A 135 6.15 -2.74 -5.40
N GLY A 136 6.76 -2.79 -4.23
CA GLY A 136 7.78 -1.81 -3.80
C GLY A 136 7.24 -0.41 -3.48
N VAL A 137 5.92 -0.23 -3.37
CA VAL A 137 5.33 1.08 -3.01
C VAL A 137 5.71 1.47 -1.58
N LEU A 138 6.05 2.74 -1.41
CA LEU A 138 6.32 3.35 -0.10
C LEU A 138 5.19 4.33 0.26
N ILE A 139 4.51 4.10 1.37
CA ILE A 139 3.55 5.03 1.95
C ILE A 139 4.16 5.55 3.26
N CYS A 140 4.48 6.84 3.33
CA CYS A 140 5.17 7.40 4.48
C CYS A 140 4.40 8.57 5.06
N THR A 141 3.86 8.41 6.27
CA THR A 141 3.16 9.49 6.97
C THR A 141 4.09 10.42 7.73
N ALA A 142 5.32 9.98 8.04
CA ALA A 142 6.26 10.73 8.86
C ALA A 142 7.13 11.69 8.04
N THR A 143 7.51 12.81 8.65
CA THR A 143 8.48 13.77 8.10
C THR A 143 9.26 14.48 9.21
N HIS A 144 10.31 15.17 8.80
CA HIS A 144 11.17 15.98 9.64
C HIS A 144 11.35 17.38 9.01
N PRO A 145 11.80 18.37 9.79
CA PRO A 145 12.24 19.64 9.23
C PRO A 145 13.25 19.46 8.10
N VAL A 146 13.12 20.26 7.06
CA VAL A 146 14.01 20.19 5.88
C VAL A 146 15.31 20.96 6.13
N ASP A 147 15.29 21.98 6.97
CA ASP A 147 16.48 22.72 7.33
C ASP A 147 17.28 22.00 8.44
N MET A 148 18.60 22.18 8.41
CA MET A 148 19.52 21.48 9.30
C MET A 148 19.31 21.87 10.77
N GLN A 149 19.03 23.15 11.02
CA GLN A 149 18.85 23.68 12.38
C GLN A 149 17.60 23.09 13.01
N GLY A 150 16.47 23.14 12.31
CA GLY A 150 15.22 22.50 12.69
C GLY A 150 15.40 21.01 12.96
N ARG A 151 16.16 20.27 12.15
CA ARG A 151 16.46 18.85 12.42
C ARG A 151 17.25 18.62 13.71
N ARG A 152 18.19 19.50 14.04
CA ARG A 152 18.95 19.41 15.31
C ARG A 152 18.08 19.78 16.50
N GLU A 153 17.21 20.77 16.34
CA GLU A 153 16.32 21.29 17.38
C GLU A 153 15.21 20.31 17.75
N VAL A 154 14.70 19.52 16.80
CA VAL A 154 13.66 18.52 17.07
C VAL A 154 14.17 17.34 17.92
N LYS A 155 15.48 17.19 18.17
CA LYS A 155 16.08 16.21 19.10
C LYS A 155 15.49 14.79 19.03
N GLY A 156 15.26 14.29 17.81
CA GLY A 156 14.66 12.97 17.59
C GLY A 156 13.13 12.93 17.56
N THR A 157 12.46 14.09 17.58
CA THR A 157 11.01 14.20 17.33
C THR A 157 10.71 14.30 15.83
N SER A 158 9.50 13.88 15.46
CA SER A 158 9.00 13.86 14.09
C SER A 158 7.60 14.46 14.04
N VAL A 159 7.09 14.71 12.83
CA VAL A 159 5.68 15.04 12.58
C VAL A 159 5.11 13.97 11.66
N ALA A 160 3.86 13.60 11.87
CA ALA A 160 3.16 12.69 10.97
C ALA A 160 1.83 13.27 10.50
N LEU A 161 1.49 13.03 9.23
CA LEU A 161 0.23 13.46 8.64
C LEU A 161 -0.46 12.25 7.99
N PRO A 162 -1.78 12.07 8.23
CA PRO A 162 -2.49 10.90 7.74
C PRO A 162 -2.49 10.85 6.21
N ILE A 163 -2.54 9.64 5.65
CA ILE A 163 -2.65 9.41 4.21
C ILE A 163 -3.96 8.67 3.96
N ARG A 164 -4.68 9.07 2.91
CA ARG A 164 -5.93 8.43 2.50
C ARG A 164 -5.85 8.02 1.04
N LEU A 165 -5.98 6.72 0.78
CA LEU A 165 -6.29 6.18 -0.54
C LEU A 165 -7.78 5.94 -0.57
N GLU A 166 -8.52 6.70 -1.37
CA GLU A 166 -9.95 6.49 -1.54
C GLU A 166 -10.23 5.21 -2.34
N PRO A 167 -11.49 4.74 -2.43
CA PRO A 167 -11.78 3.48 -3.10
C PRO A 167 -11.37 3.44 -4.58
N GLU A 168 -11.11 2.25 -5.09
CA GLU A 168 -10.79 1.94 -6.49
C GLU A 168 -9.50 2.61 -7.02
N CYS A 169 -8.62 3.10 -6.15
CA CYS A 169 -7.32 3.64 -6.58
C CYS A 169 -6.37 2.53 -7.05
N TRP A 170 -5.52 2.85 -8.02
CA TRP A 170 -4.40 1.99 -8.41
C TRP A 170 -3.06 2.71 -8.21
N ILE A 171 -2.20 2.16 -7.35
CA ILE A 171 -0.87 2.70 -7.08
C ILE A 171 0.17 1.87 -7.80
N GLY A 172 0.84 2.46 -8.79
CA GLY A 172 1.86 1.81 -9.61
C GLY A 172 3.10 1.40 -8.80
N ALA A 173 3.83 0.42 -9.35
CA ALA A 173 5.03 -0.13 -8.71
C ALA A 173 6.03 0.96 -8.31
N ARG A 174 6.63 0.84 -7.12
CA ARG A 174 7.66 1.76 -6.59
C ARG A 174 7.24 3.24 -6.51
N ALA A 175 5.94 3.54 -6.53
CA ALA A 175 5.47 4.88 -6.20
C ALA A 175 5.73 5.20 -4.72
N THR A 176 5.92 6.48 -4.41
CA THR A 176 6.08 6.99 -3.04
C THR A 176 4.96 7.99 -2.72
N ILE A 177 4.17 7.72 -1.70
CA ILE A 177 3.11 8.61 -1.21
C ILE A 177 3.61 9.33 0.04
N LEU A 178 3.65 10.66 -0.01
CA LEU A 178 4.20 11.51 1.04
C LEU A 178 3.13 11.92 2.09
N PRO A 179 3.57 12.45 3.25
CA PRO A 179 2.67 12.76 4.36
C PRO A 179 1.52 13.69 3.98
N GLY A 180 0.30 13.38 4.46
CA GLY A 180 -0.85 14.26 4.32
C GLY A 180 -1.61 14.13 3.01
N VAL A 181 -1.16 13.26 2.10
CA VAL A 181 -1.75 13.12 0.76
C VAL A 181 -3.04 12.31 0.80
N THR A 182 -4.03 12.81 0.06
CA THR A 182 -5.22 12.07 -0.35
C THR A 182 -5.14 11.70 -1.83
N ILE A 183 -5.28 10.42 -2.14
CA ILE A 183 -5.47 9.92 -3.51
C ILE A 183 -6.97 9.72 -3.70
N GLY A 184 -7.57 10.56 -4.54
CA GLY A 184 -9.01 10.57 -4.78
C GLY A 184 -9.51 9.30 -5.48
N ARG A 185 -10.79 9.00 -5.29
CA ARG A 185 -11.45 7.79 -5.80
C ARG A 185 -11.11 7.50 -7.26
N GLY A 186 -10.78 6.25 -7.56
CA GLY A 186 -10.48 5.82 -8.94
C GLY A 186 -9.23 6.42 -9.55
N ALA A 187 -8.44 7.20 -8.81
CA ALA A 187 -7.21 7.77 -9.33
C ALA A 187 -6.12 6.69 -9.48
N THR A 188 -5.31 6.85 -10.52
CA THR A 188 -4.13 6.02 -10.75
C THR A 188 -2.87 6.83 -10.44
N VAL A 189 -1.91 6.22 -9.78
CA VAL A 189 -0.57 6.77 -9.59
C VAL A 189 0.39 5.94 -10.44
N ALA A 190 1.12 6.59 -11.35
CA ALA A 190 2.08 5.90 -12.20
C ALA A 190 3.19 5.23 -11.37
N ALA A 191 3.80 4.18 -11.94
CA ALA A 191 4.98 3.57 -11.34
C ALA A 191 6.10 4.61 -11.16
N GLY A 192 6.85 4.50 -10.07
CA GLY A 192 7.96 5.42 -9.74
C GLY A 192 7.54 6.84 -9.32
N ALA A 193 6.26 7.19 -9.37
CA ALA A 193 5.82 8.55 -9.04
C ALA A 193 6.03 8.90 -7.56
N VAL A 194 6.50 10.12 -7.28
CA VAL A 194 6.55 10.70 -5.94
C VAL A 194 5.39 11.68 -5.77
N VAL A 195 4.46 11.35 -4.88
CA VAL A 195 3.21 12.09 -4.69
C VAL A 195 3.30 12.94 -3.43
N GLY A 196 3.51 14.24 -3.61
CA GLY A 196 3.59 15.23 -2.51
C GLY A 196 2.37 16.15 -2.36
N LYS A 197 1.34 15.93 -3.16
CA LYS A 197 0.07 16.70 -3.14
C LYS A 197 -1.07 15.75 -3.48
N ASP A 198 -2.27 16.12 -3.05
CA ASP A 198 -3.47 15.36 -3.34
C ASP A 198 -3.65 15.11 -4.84
N VAL A 199 -4.16 13.94 -5.18
CA VAL A 199 -4.49 13.52 -6.55
C VAL A 199 -6.00 13.54 -6.68
N ALA A 200 -6.51 14.27 -7.67
CA ALA A 200 -7.94 14.37 -7.90
C ALA A 200 -8.54 13.01 -8.31
N PRO A 201 -9.80 12.72 -7.97
CA PRO A 201 -10.50 11.51 -8.38
C PRO A 201 -10.43 11.27 -9.89
N GLU A 202 -10.36 10.00 -10.30
CA GLU A 202 -10.39 9.56 -11.71
C GLU A 202 -9.31 10.19 -12.61
N THR A 203 -8.19 10.61 -12.01
CA THR A 203 -7.03 11.15 -12.73
C THR A 203 -5.82 10.22 -12.68
N LEU A 204 -4.86 10.42 -13.58
CA LEU A 204 -3.53 9.81 -13.48
C LEU A 204 -2.53 10.82 -12.91
N LYS A 205 -1.82 10.41 -11.86
CA LYS A 205 -0.62 11.11 -11.39
C LYS A 205 0.62 10.56 -12.12
N PRO A 206 1.29 11.35 -12.98
CA PRO A 206 2.55 10.96 -13.64
C PRO A 206 3.72 10.61 -12.73
N GLU A 207 4.70 9.93 -13.33
CA GLU A 207 6.10 10.07 -12.94
C GLU A 207 6.62 11.49 -13.31
N GLY A 208 7.06 12.25 -12.31
CA GLY A 208 7.53 13.64 -12.49
C GLY A 208 6.48 14.62 -13.02
N ASP A 209 6.91 15.83 -13.39
CA ASP A 209 6.01 16.89 -13.90
C ASP A 209 5.69 16.78 -15.41
N ARG A 210 6.26 15.80 -16.15
CA ARG A 210 6.13 15.74 -17.62
C ARG A 210 5.73 14.40 -18.26
N ALA A 211 5.73 13.25 -17.58
CA ALA A 211 5.61 11.95 -18.26
C ALA A 211 4.19 11.36 -18.41
N ALA A 212 3.12 11.93 -17.83
CA ALA A 212 1.81 11.23 -17.73
C ALA A 212 0.96 11.27 -18.98
N ILE A 213 1.10 12.32 -19.79
CA ILE A 213 0.04 12.65 -20.75
C ILE A 213 -0.05 11.57 -21.85
N GLN A 214 1.03 10.86 -22.15
CA GLN A 214 1.04 9.77 -23.14
C GLN A 214 0.51 8.43 -22.61
N GLN A 215 0.65 8.12 -21.32
CA GLN A 215 0.25 6.83 -20.75
C GLN A 215 -1.28 6.70 -20.55
N LEU A 216 -1.95 7.83 -20.29
CA LEU A 216 -3.43 7.89 -20.20
C LEU A 216 -4.13 7.50 -21.49
N ALA A 217 -3.59 7.91 -22.64
CA ALA A 217 -4.20 7.65 -23.93
C ALA A 217 -4.17 6.15 -24.28
N SER A 218 -3.09 5.44 -23.94
CA SER A 218 -2.99 4.00 -24.18
C SER A 218 -3.83 3.18 -23.20
N TRP A 219 -3.89 3.55 -21.91
CA TRP A 219 -4.65 2.77 -20.92
C TRP A 219 -6.17 2.93 -21.02
N LYS A 220 -6.67 4.13 -21.36
CA LYS A 220 -8.11 4.30 -21.65
C LYS A 220 -8.52 3.47 -22.87
N THR A 221 -7.67 3.41 -23.90
CA THR A 221 -7.88 2.56 -25.08
C THR A 221 -7.94 1.08 -24.70
N MET A 222 -7.02 0.60 -23.85
CA MET A 222 -7.06 -0.79 -23.34
C MET A 222 -8.28 -1.11 -22.47
N SER A 223 -8.83 -0.13 -21.73
CA SER A 223 -10.08 -0.33 -20.97
C SER A 223 -11.30 -0.36 -21.88
N GLN A 224 -11.32 0.47 -22.93
CA GLN A 224 -12.38 0.48 -23.95
C GLN A 224 -12.41 -0.84 -24.72
N GLU A 225 -11.26 -1.31 -25.20
CA GLU A 225 -11.11 -2.60 -25.88
C GLU A 225 -11.53 -3.77 -24.99
N ARG A 226 -11.28 -3.70 -23.67
CA ARG A 226 -11.80 -4.68 -22.72
C ARG A 226 -13.31 -4.61 -22.53
N THR A 227 -13.93 -3.44 -22.65
CA THR A 227 -15.39 -3.32 -22.56
C THR A 227 -16.04 -3.92 -23.81
N ASP A 228 -15.40 -3.77 -24.96
CA ASP A 228 -15.82 -4.38 -26.23
C ASP A 228 -15.60 -5.91 -26.25
N LEU A 229 -14.54 -6.40 -25.60
CA LEU A 229 -14.27 -7.84 -25.40
C LEU A 229 -15.06 -8.47 -24.25
N ALA A 230 -15.58 -7.68 -23.30
CA ALA A 230 -16.36 -8.16 -22.16
C ALA A 230 -17.81 -8.55 -22.49
N MET A 231 -18.21 -8.50 -23.76
CA MET A 231 -19.46 -9.15 -24.22
C MET A 231 -19.37 -10.68 -24.33
N THR A 232 -18.26 -11.31 -23.95
CA THR A 232 -18.18 -12.75 -23.71
C THR A 232 -17.78 -13.05 -22.27
N GLN A 233 -18.77 -13.39 -21.47
CA GLN A 233 -18.71 -13.80 -20.06
C GLN A 233 -17.99 -15.16 -19.90
N GLU A 234 -16.66 -15.20 -20.07
CA GLU A 234 -15.89 -16.45 -19.87
C GLU A 234 -14.67 -16.34 -18.94
N CYS A 235 -14.30 -15.13 -18.47
CA CYS A 235 -13.10 -14.99 -17.61
C CYS A 235 -13.32 -15.15 -16.10
N PHE A 236 -14.53 -15.44 -15.61
CA PHE A 236 -14.78 -15.58 -14.16
C PHE A 236 -15.23 -16.97 -13.68
N ASP A 237 -15.62 -17.91 -14.56
CA ASP A 237 -16.26 -19.16 -14.11
C ASP A 237 -15.58 -20.49 -14.52
N HIS A 238 -14.45 -20.49 -15.25
CA HIS A 238 -13.81 -21.76 -15.63
C HIS A 238 -12.31 -21.80 -15.33
N THR A 239 -11.96 -22.34 -14.16
CA THR A 239 -10.71 -23.08 -14.00
C THR A 239 -11.02 -24.46 -13.41
N SER A 240 -11.57 -25.36 -14.23
CA SER A 240 -11.49 -26.80 -13.97
C SER A 240 -10.35 -27.37 -14.81
N LEU A 241 -9.38 -27.98 -14.13
CA LEU A 241 -8.16 -28.59 -14.68
C LEU A 241 -8.44 -29.90 -15.42
N ALA A 242 -9.06 -29.84 -16.61
CA ALA A 242 -9.22 -31.02 -17.47
C ALA A 242 -8.64 -30.89 -18.89
N ASP A 243 -8.39 -29.68 -19.41
CA ASP A 243 -8.13 -29.49 -20.85
C ASP A 243 -6.72 -28.97 -21.21
N PHE A 244 -5.67 -29.50 -20.58
CA PHE A 244 -4.29 -29.32 -21.09
C PHE A 244 -3.85 -30.55 -21.89
N GLY A 245 -4.37 -30.67 -23.11
CA GLY A 245 -3.81 -31.51 -24.17
C GLY A 245 -2.73 -30.75 -24.95
N SER A 246 -1.53 -31.37 -25.06
CA SER A 246 -0.42 -31.11 -25.99
C SER A 246 -0.13 -29.66 -26.43
N PHE A 247 0.97 -29.11 -25.91
CA PHE A 247 1.65 -27.92 -26.43
C PHE A 247 2.32 -28.22 -27.79
N GLU A 248 1.65 -27.93 -28.89
CA GLU A 248 2.29 -27.59 -30.18
C GLU A 248 1.53 -26.43 -30.83
N ASN A 249 2.29 -25.44 -31.33
CA ASN A 249 1.85 -24.25 -32.08
C ASN A 249 1.46 -22.99 -31.27
N TRP A 250 2.48 -22.33 -30.72
CA TRP A 250 2.53 -20.87 -30.65
C TRP A 250 3.87 -20.39 -31.24
N GLN A 251 3.95 -20.27 -32.57
CA GLN A 251 5.02 -19.50 -33.22
C GLN A 251 4.57 -18.04 -33.33
N ILE A 252 5.17 -17.17 -32.51
CA ILE A 252 5.07 -15.72 -32.68
C ILE A 252 6.09 -15.32 -33.73
N ASN A 253 5.59 -14.73 -34.82
CA ASN A 253 6.33 -14.24 -35.96
C ASN A 253 7.09 -12.96 -35.55
N LEU A 254 8.34 -13.09 -35.11
CA LEU A 254 9.24 -11.95 -34.91
C LEU A 254 9.94 -11.66 -36.24
N GLY A 255 9.47 -10.63 -36.94
CA GLY A 255 10.09 -10.12 -38.16
C GLY A 255 11.49 -9.59 -37.91
N LEU A 256 12.49 -10.46 -38.05
CA LEU A 256 13.89 -10.10 -38.20
C LEU A 256 14.28 -10.44 -39.64
N GLU A 257 14.57 -9.40 -40.42
CA GLU A 257 15.13 -9.51 -41.75
C GLU A 257 16.48 -10.24 -41.69
N GLU A 258 16.64 -11.25 -42.54
CA GLU A 258 17.90 -11.96 -42.75
C GLU A 258 18.96 -11.01 -43.32
N VAL A 259 20.03 -10.77 -42.57
CA VAL A 259 21.29 -10.27 -43.16
C VAL A 259 22.06 -11.49 -43.66
N SER A 260 22.09 -11.66 -44.98
CA SER A 260 22.93 -12.66 -45.65
C SER A 260 24.25 -12.04 -46.16
N ALA A 261 25.26 -12.93 -46.16
CA ALA A 261 26.53 -12.90 -46.89
C ALA A 261 27.67 -11.98 -46.38
N SER A 262 28.72 -12.58 -45.80
CA SER A 262 29.86 -13.18 -46.55
C SER A 262 30.71 -14.05 -45.64
#